data_AF-A0A4R5YJY1-F1
#
_entry.id   AF-A0A4R5YJY1-F1
#
_cell.length_a   1.000
_cell.length_b   1.000
_cell.length_c   1.000
_cell.angle_alpha   90.00
_cell.angle_beta   90.00
_cell.angle_gamma   90.00
#
_symmetry.space_group_name_H-M   'P 1'
#
loop_
_entity.id
_entity.type
_entity.pdbx_description
1 polymer ?
#
loop_
_entity_poly.entity_id
_entity_poly.type
_entity_poly.pdbx_seq_one_letter_code
_entity_poly.pdbx_strand_id
1 'polypeptide(L)'
;MNKRLANLAGSESATVTHPSNLRSIVADSVIKNVRKNREGDITHVGVKGLWEWTVAATVASIEARSNTFFVECPQRADVYIASTPAGKKFLKTTADTTTKNNLDNLPPLD
;
A
#
# COMPACT_ATOMS: atom_id res chain seq x y z
N MET A 1 20.20 49.32 31.52
CA MET A 1 20.62 48.17 30.69
C MET A 1 19.64 47.02 30.95
N ASN A 2 19.01 46.51 29.89
CA ASN A 2 18.38 45.18 29.73
C ASN A 2 16.98 44.85 30.29
N LYS A 3 16.01 45.09 29.38
CA LYS A 3 14.95 44.21 28.82
C LYS A 3 13.99 43.44 29.75
N ARG A 4 12.72 43.87 29.61
CA ARG A 4 11.43 43.25 29.97
C ARG A 4 11.27 41.81 29.46
N LEU A 5 10.58 40.97 30.22
CA LEU A 5 9.53 40.05 29.75
C LEU A 5 8.58 39.78 30.94
N ALA A 6 7.38 40.36 30.89
CA ALA A 6 6.30 40.06 31.81
C ALA A 6 5.52 38.86 31.26
N ASN A 7 5.34 37.82 32.06
CA ASN A 7 4.54 36.65 31.72
C ASN A 7 3.29 36.69 32.60
N LEU A 8 2.12 36.98 32.02
CA LEU A 8 0.85 36.85 32.73
C LEU A 8 -0.32 36.65 31.75
N ALA A 9 -1.24 35.77 32.20
CA ALA A 9 -2.56 35.44 31.66
C ALA A 9 -2.54 34.49 30.45
N GLY A 10 -3.41 33.50 30.35
CA GLY A 10 -4.58 33.15 31.13
C GLY A 10 -5.14 31.81 30.62
N SER A 11 -6.01 31.22 31.42
CA SER A 11 -6.76 29.99 31.19
C SER A 11 -7.62 30.03 29.92
N GLU A 12 -7.51 29.04 29.03
CA GLU A 12 -8.56 28.74 28.04
C GLU A 12 -8.70 27.22 27.82
N SER A 13 -9.96 26.78 27.85
CA SER A 13 -10.45 25.42 27.64
C SER A 13 -9.73 24.66 26.53
N ALA A 14 -9.38 23.40 26.82
CA ALA A 14 -8.96 22.43 25.82
C ALA A 14 -10.08 22.26 24.77
N THR A 15 -9.95 22.96 23.66
CA THR A 15 -10.69 22.67 22.44
C THR A 15 -10.17 21.35 21.89
N VAL A 16 -11.05 20.34 21.92
CA VAL A 16 -10.87 19.06 21.21
C VAL A 16 -10.77 19.38 19.72
N THR A 17 -9.56 19.58 19.23
CA THR A 17 -9.29 19.65 17.81
C THR A 17 -9.24 18.22 17.30
N HIS A 18 -10.32 17.78 16.66
CA HIS A 18 -10.27 16.66 15.72
C HIS A 18 -9.32 17.06 14.60
N PRO A 19 -8.20 16.35 14.37
CA PRO A 19 -7.30 16.67 13.27
C PRO A 19 -7.92 16.21 11.95
N SER A 20 -8.87 17.01 11.44
CA SER A 20 -9.42 16.91 10.10
C SER A 20 -8.40 17.40 9.07
N ASN A 21 -7.18 16.84 9.04
CA ASN A 21 -6.19 17.06 7.96
C ASN A 21 -4.91 16.18 8.07
N LEU A 22 -5.01 14.95 8.56
CA LEU A 22 -4.01 13.94 8.20
C LEU A 22 -4.30 13.53 6.75
N ARG A 23 -3.59 14.12 5.78
CA ARG A 23 -3.39 13.48 4.48
C ARG A 23 -2.93 12.06 4.82
N SER A 24 -3.80 11.06 4.65
CA SER A 24 -3.40 9.67 4.74
C SER A 24 -2.27 9.53 3.71
N ILE A 25 -1.01 9.47 4.15
CA ILE A 25 0.12 9.22 3.26
C ILE A 25 -0.07 7.77 2.86
N VAL A 26 -0.78 7.57 1.76
CA VAL A 26 -0.89 6.26 1.12
C VAL A 26 0.54 5.91 0.72
N ALA A 27 1.12 4.90 1.37
CA ALA A 27 2.46 4.46 1.00
C ALA A 27 2.38 3.79 -0.38
N ASP A 28 3.21 4.24 -1.32
CA ASP A 28 3.26 3.74 -2.68
C ASP A 28 4.46 2.79 -2.84
N SER A 29 4.20 1.48 -2.81
CA SER A 29 5.23 0.46 -2.66
C SER A 29 5.46 -0.37 -3.94
N VAL A 30 6.72 -0.53 -4.32
CA VAL A 30 7.09 -1.39 -5.46
C VAL A 30 7.06 -2.86 -5.08
N ILE A 31 6.35 -3.70 -5.85
CA ILE A 31 6.43 -5.15 -5.77
C ILE A 31 7.48 -5.62 -6.77
N LYS A 32 8.51 -6.34 -6.29
CA LYS A 32 9.59 -6.89 -7.12
C LYS A 32 9.61 -8.41 -7.12
N ASN A 33 8.92 -9.05 -6.19
CA ASN A 33 8.92 -10.50 -6.02
C ASN A 33 7.53 -11.02 -5.66
N VAL A 34 7.25 -12.28 -6.01
CA VAL A 34 6.02 -12.99 -5.65
C VAL A 34 6.30 -14.40 -5.11
N ARG A 35 5.43 -14.91 -4.24
CA ARG A 35 5.41 -16.31 -3.83
C ARG A 35 4.17 -16.97 -4.42
N LYS A 36 4.35 -18.10 -5.11
CA LYS A 36 3.24 -18.87 -5.68
C LYS A 36 3.03 -20.19 -4.93
N ASN A 37 1.80 -20.65 -4.82
CA ASN A 37 1.51 -21.99 -4.30
C ASN A 37 1.79 -23.07 -5.39
N ARG A 38 1.53 -24.34 -5.07
CA ARG A 38 1.71 -25.47 -6.02
C ARG A 38 0.83 -25.38 -7.26
N GLU A 39 -0.29 -24.66 -7.19
CA GLU A 39 -1.23 -24.46 -8.28
C GLU A 39 -0.87 -23.26 -9.16
N GLY A 40 0.17 -22.49 -8.77
CA GLY A 40 0.60 -21.28 -9.47
C GLY A 40 -0.08 -19.99 -9.00
N ASP A 41 -0.97 -20.05 -8.01
CA ASP A 41 -1.62 -18.87 -7.44
C ASP A 41 -0.62 -18.03 -6.64
N ILE A 42 -0.58 -16.72 -6.90
CA ILE A 42 0.18 -15.77 -6.07
C ILE A 42 -0.45 -15.74 -4.67
N THR A 43 0.37 -16.01 -3.67
CA THR A 43 0.00 -16.03 -2.24
C THR A 43 0.61 -14.88 -1.47
N HIS A 44 1.80 -14.42 -1.88
CA HIS A 44 2.50 -13.31 -1.26
C HIS A 44 3.14 -12.42 -2.31
N VAL A 45 3.31 -11.14 -1.96
CA VAL A 45 3.98 -10.13 -2.76
C VAL A 45 4.96 -9.36 -1.89
N GLY A 46 6.03 -8.84 -2.49
CA GLY A 46 7.01 -8.10 -1.73
C GLY A 46 8.25 -7.68 -2.48
N VAL A 47 9.25 -7.31 -1.69
CA VAL A 47 10.62 -7.15 -2.12
C VAL A 47 11.48 -8.05 -1.25
N LYS A 48 12.11 -9.04 -1.88
CA LYS A 48 12.90 -10.06 -1.19
C LYS A 48 13.94 -9.41 -0.26
N GLY A 49 13.97 -9.87 0.99
CA GLY A 49 14.86 -9.35 2.03
C GLY A 49 14.48 -8.01 2.65
N LEU A 50 13.37 -7.38 2.22
CA LEU A 50 12.89 -6.10 2.77
C LEU A 50 11.50 -6.24 3.41
N TRP A 51 10.52 -6.71 2.65
CA TRP A 51 9.15 -6.89 3.13
C TRP A 51 8.39 -7.91 2.29
N GLU A 52 7.44 -8.60 2.92
CA GLU A 52 6.56 -9.59 2.29
C GLU A 52 5.19 -9.55 2.97
N TRP A 53 4.12 -9.43 2.19
CA TRP A 53 2.72 -9.50 2.67
C TRP A 53 1.95 -10.60 1.92
N THR A 54 0.95 -11.18 2.59
CA THR A 54 -0.04 -12.05 1.92
C THR A 54 -0.89 -11.24 0.95
N VAL A 55 -1.40 -11.88 -0.10
CA VAL A 55 -2.38 -11.25 -1.01
C VAL A 55 -3.59 -10.72 -0.24
N ALA A 56 -4.06 -11.45 0.78
CA ALA A 56 -5.17 -11.00 1.62
C ALA A 56 -4.87 -9.69 2.36
N ALA A 57 -3.68 -9.56 2.96
CA ALA A 57 -3.24 -8.34 3.63
C ALA A 57 -3.08 -7.17 2.64
N THR A 58 -2.48 -7.43 1.47
CA THR A 58 -2.35 -6.44 0.40
C THR A 58 -3.71 -5.94 -0.07
N VAL A 59 -4.65 -6.86 -0.36
CA VAL A 59 -6.03 -6.52 -0.74
C VAL A 59 -6.68 -5.65 0.34
N ALA A 60 -6.65 -6.08 1.60
CA ALA A 60 -7.25 -5.32 2.70
C ALA A 60 -6.67 -3.91 2.81
N SER A 61 -5.36 -3.75 2.61
CA SER A 61 -4.68 -2.45 2.67
C SER A 61 -5.08 -1.50 1.54
N ILE A 62 -5.29 -2.03 0.33
CA ILE A 62 -5.75 -1.28 -0.86
C ILE A 62 -7.22 -0.86 -0.65
N GLU A 63 -8.08 -1.76 -0.16
CA GLU A 63 -9.49 -1.45 0.15
C GLU A 63 -9.62 -0.36 1.21
N ALA A 64 -8.77 -0.43 2.24
CA ALA A 64 -8.67 0.59 3.28
C ALA A 64 -8.03 1.90 2.80
N ARG A 65 -7.55 1.97 1.54
CA ARG A 65 -6.81 3.10 0.97
C ARG A 65 -5.62 3.54 1.83
N SER A 66 -5.00 2.56 2.49
CA SER A 66 -3.83 2.77 3.35
C SER A 66 -2.51 2.65 2.58
N ASN A 67 -2.51 1.86 1.51
CA ASN A 67 -1.34 1.58 0.67
C ASN A 67 -1.75 1.50 -0.80
N THR A 68 -0.86 1.91 -1.70
CA THR A 68 -0.89 1.61 -3.13
C THR A 68 0.34 0.80 -3.48
N PHE A 69 0.24 0.02 -4.55
CA PHE A 69 1.33 -0.83 -5.00
C PHE A 69 1.51 -0.69 -6.51
N PHE A 70 2.74 -0.89 -6.99
CA PHE A 70 3.06 -0.90 -8.41
C PHE A 70 4.15 -1.92 -8.73
N VAL A 71 4.28 -2.26 -10.00
CA VAL A 71 5.43 -3.01 -10.55
C VAL A 71 6.17 -2.16 -11.57
N GLU A 72 7.45 -2.44 -11.80
CA GLU A 72 8.27 -1.80 -12.84
C GLU A 72 8.67 -2.84 -13.91
N CYS A 73 7.77 -3.15 -14.86
CA CYS A 73 8.05 -4.14 -15.91
C CYS A 73 7.19 -3.95 -17.18
N PRO A 74 7.71 -3.45 -18.32
CA PRO A 74 8.95 -2.66 -18.49
C PRO A 74 8.79 -1.20 -18.02
N GLN A 75 7.55 -0.78 -17.76
CA GLN A 75 7.18 0.54 -17.26
C GLN A 75 6.35 0.36 -15.98
N ARG A 76 6.17 1.45 -15.23
CA ARG A 76 5.34 1.44 -14.03
C ARG A 76 3.92 1.00 -14.39
N ALA A 77 3.40 0.03 -13.66
CA ALA A 77 2.00 -0.38 -13.72
C ALA A 77 1.44 -0.49 -12.30
N ASP A 78 0.37 0.24 -12.03
CA ASP A 78 -0.27 0.23 -10.71
C ASP A 78 -0.99 -1.11 -10.51
N VAL A 79 -1.00 -1.57 -9.26
CA VAL A 79 -1.66 -2.80 -8.84
C VAL A 79 -3.03 -2.47 -8.28
N TYR A 80 -4.03 -3.23 -8.72
CA TYR A 80 -5.41 -3.13 -8.29
C TYR A 80 -5.97 -4.49 -7.91
N ILE A 81 -7.14 -4.46 -7.27
CA ILE A 81 -7.88 -5.66 -6.87
C ILE A 81 -8.80 -6.07 -8.02
N ALA A 82 -8.62 -7.30 -8.50
CA ALA A 82 -9.55 -7.98 -9.39
C ALA A 82 -10.30 -9.08 -8.63
N SER A 83 -11.41 -9.57 -9.18
CA SER A 83 -12.22 -10.63 -8.57
C SER A 83 -12.64 -11.65 -9.62
N THR A 84 -12.66 -12.93 -9.26
CA THR A 84 -13.27 -13.97 -10.11
C THR A 84 -14.80 -13.85 -10.06
N PRO A 85 -15.54 -14.50 -10.98
CA PRO A 85 -17.01 -14.56 -10.91
C PRO A 85 -17.54 -15.15 -9.59
N ALA A 86 -16.75 -16.01 -8.93
CA ALA A 86 -17.06 -16.59 -7.63
C ALA A 86 -16.68 -15.68 -6.43
N GLY A 87 -16.17 -14.47 -6.69
CA GLY A 87 -15.85 -13.48 -5.66
C GLY A 87 -14.46 -13.61 -5.01
N LYS A 88 -13.61 -14.54 -5.47
CA LYS A 88 -12.21 -14.62 -4.99
C LYS A 88 -11.44 -13.40 -5.49
N LYS A 89 -10.92 -12.59 -4.56
CA LYS A 89 -10.09 -11.42 -4.87
C LYS A 89 -8.64 -11.81 -5.13
N PHE A 90 -8.00 -11.12 -6.07
CA PHE A 90 -6.59 -11.29 -6.42
C PHE A 90 -6.00 -9.96 -6.93
N LEU A 91 -4.68 -9.89 -7.05
CA LEU A 91 -3.96 -8.70 -7.50
C LEU A 91 -3.72 -8.74 -9.01
N LYS A 92 -3.92 -7.63 -9.71
CA LYS A 92 -3.64 -7.45 -11.15
C LYS A 92 -3.03 -6.07 -11.38
N THR A 93 -2.33 -5.87 -12.50
CA THR A 93 -1.70 -4.59 -12.86
C THR A 93 -2.46 -3.85 -13.97
N THR A 94 -2.44 -2.52 -14.00
CA THR A 94 -3.12 -1.71 -15.04
C THR A 94 -2.61 -1.98 -16.46
N ALA A 95 -1.32 -2.29 -16.60
CA ALA A 95 -0.72 -2.69 -17.87
C ALA A 95 -1.12 -4.10 -18.33
N ASP A 96 -1.81 -4.89 -17.49
CA ASP A 96 -2.33 -6.19 -17.88
C ASP A 96 -3.66 -6.02 -18.65
N THR A 97 -3.53 -5.89 -19.96
CA THR A 97 -4.64 -5.85 -20.92
C THR A 97 -5.01 -7.23 -21.47
N THR A 98 -4.39 -8.30 -20.94
CA THR A 98 -4.56 -9.67 -21.43
C THR A 98 -4.87 -10.62 -20.26
N THR A 99 -4.63 -11.92 -20.44
CA THR A 99 -4.64 -12.92 -19.36
C THR A 99 -3.29 -13.05 -18.65
N LYS A 100 -2.23 -12.41 -19.15
CA LYS A 100 -0.88 -12.47 -18.57
C LYS A 100 -0.63 -11.27 -17.65
N ASN A 101 -0.79 -11.48 -16.35
CA ASN A 101 -0.54 -10.49 -15.32
C ASN A 101 0.96 -10.22 -15.17
N ASN A 102 1.38 -8.95 -15.10
CA ASN A 102 2.80 -8.63 -14.94
C ASN A 102 3.38 -9.15 -13.62
N LEU A 103 2.53 -9.30 -12.59
CA LEU A 103 2.91 -9.93 -11.32
C LEU A 103 3.34 -11.39 -11.51
N ASP A 104 2.84 -12.10 -12.52
CA ASP A 104 3.21 -13.50 -12.77
C ASP A 104 4.63 -13.67 -13.30
N ASN A 105 5.20 -12.60 -13.88
CA ASN A 105 6.54 -12.59 -14.46
C ASN A 105 7.62 -12.15 -13.45
N LEU A 106 7.23 -11.77 -12.23
CA LEU A 106 8.18 -11.33 -11.22
C LEU A 106 8.97 -12.53 -10.65
N PRO A 107 10.24 -12.34 -10.28
CA PRO A 107 11.04 -13.37 -9.63
C PRO A 107 10.44 -13.85 -8.29
N PRO A 108 10.82 -15.04 -7.81
CA PRO A 108 10.29 -15.59 -6.56
C PRO A 108 10.71 -14.77 -5.32
N LEU A 109 9.88 -14.80 -4.27
CA LEU A 109 10.15 -14.21 -2.95
C LEU A 109 11.15 -15.03 -2.11
N ASP A 110 11.18 -16.34 -2.32
CA ASP A 110 11.89 -17.39 -1.55
C ASP A 110 11.53 -17.48 -0.05
#